data_AF-A0A7Y2NN33-F1
#
_entry.id   AF-A0A7Y2NN33-F1
#
_cell.length_a   1.000
_cell.length_b   1.000
_cell.length_c   1.000
_cell.angle_alpha   90.00
_cell.angle_beta   90.00
_cell.angle_gamma   90.00
#
_symmetry.space_group_name_H-M   'P 1'
#
loop_
_entity.id
_entity.type
_entity.pdbx_description
1 polymer ?
#
loop_
_entity_poly.entity_id
_entity_poly.type
_entity_poly.pdbx_seq_one_letter_code
_entity_poly.pdbx_strand_id
1 'polypeptide(L)'
;MRRWGIVFMVILLTALLVCAERGEAGRRFIRIDTETDADGGGENVDLVVREVRVSPIVAHVGDTILFEMILEDYGDPPNMTITIEILANGKEVAGRLFTFGFDVEPGKIYRETFQWNTKGMPPGEYRIRGEAYVWGDNHEFDNFLDVKEPLVLLPVGAALPAGKEDGGTAVR
;
A
#
# COMPACT_ATOMS: atom_id res chain seq x y z
N MET A 1 -24.66 29.65 -32.96
CA MET A 1 -25.18 30.79 -32.18
C MET A 1 -26.66 30.96 -32.46
N ARG A 2 -27.53 30.81 -31.45
CA ARG A 2 -28.91 31.33 -31.46
C ARG A 2 -29.48 31.24 -30.03
N ARG A 3 -29.70 32.42 -29.42
CA ARG A 3 -30.25 32.67 -28.06
C ARG A 3 -31.77 32.77 -28.11
N TRP A 4 -32.50 32.03 -27.27
CA TRP A 4 -33.91 32.26 -26.87
C TRP A 4 -34.07 31.57 -25.50
N GLY A 5 -34.66 32.10 -24.42
CA GLY A 5 -35.30 33.38 -24.12
C GLY A 5 -35.55 33.43 -22.61
N ILE A 6 -35.41 34.62 -22.02
CA ILE A 6 -35.73 34.97 -20.62
C ILE A 6 -37.25 35.09 -20.50
N VAL A 7 -37.85 34.75 -19.34
CA VAL A 7 -39.16 35.18 -18.76
C VAL A 7 -39.56 34.11 -17.71
N PHE A 8 -40.00 34.34 -16.48
CA PHE A 8 -40.45 35.53 -15.75
C PHE A 8 -40.30 35.25 -14.24
N MET A 9 -39.99 36.30 -13.49
CA MET A 9 -39.91 36.35 -12.04
C MET A 9 -41.29 36.75 -11.49
N VAL A 10 -41.81 36.02 -10.51
CA VAL A 10 -43.01 36.42 -9.74
C VAL A 10 -42.61 36.51 -8.27
N ILE A 11 -42.53 37.75 -7.77
CA ILE A 11 -42.53 38.04 -6.34
C ILE A 11 -43.98 38.13 -5.91
N LEU A 12 -44.38 37.37 -4.89
CA LEU A 12 -45.51 37.74 -4.04
C LEU A 12 -45.14 37.54 -2.58
N LEU A 13 -45.16 38.66 -1.86
CA LEU A 13 -44.84 38.81 -0.45
C LEU A 13 -46.16 39.02 0.29
N THR A 14 -46.51 38.13 1.22
CA THR A 14 -47.49 38.42 2.29
C THR A 14 -47.14 37.62 3.53
N ALA A 15 -46.76 38.33 4.59
CA ALA A 15 -46.64 37.84 5.95
C ALA A 15 -47.94 38.11 6.72
N LEU A 16 -48.31 37.25 7.66
CA LEU A 16 -48.91 37.63 8.96
C LEU A 16 -48.96 36.44 9.93
N LEU A 17 -48.52 36.71 11.16
CA LEU A 17 -48.43 35.86 12.35
C LEU A 17 -49.77 35.31 12.84
N VAL A 18 -49.75 34.11 13.42
CA VAL A 18 -50.52 33.75 14.63
C VAL A 18 -49.65 32.85 15.53
N CYS A 19 -49.50 33.24 16.80
CA CYS A 19 -48.93 32.45 17.89
C CYS A 19 -50.01 31.61 18.61
N ALA A 20 -49.54 30.65 19.43
CA ALA A 20 -50.25 29.78 20.40
C ALA A 20 -50.72 28.40 19.88
N GLU A 21 -50.61 27.30 20.60
CA GLU A 21 -49.77 26.84 21.72
C GLU A 21 -49.98 25.30 21.79
N ARG A 22 -48.97 24.58 22.29
CA ARG A 22 -49.08 23.33 23.09
C ARG A 22 -49.57 22.02 22.42
N GLY A 23 -48.74 20.98 22.55
CA GLY A 23 -49.19 19.58 22.44
C GLY A 23 -48.09 18.62 21.95
N GLU A 24 -47.57 17.83 22.87
CA GLU A 24 -46.45 16.88 22.70
C GLU A 24 -46.66 15.80 21.63
N ALA A 25 -45.58 15.50 20.90
CA ALA A 25 -45.15 14.12 20.66
C ALA A 25 -43.64 14.15 20.39
N GLY A 26 -42.86 13.87 21.43
CA GLY A 26 -41.41 13.88 21.39
C GLY A 26 -40.86 12.92 20.33
N ARG A 27 -40.23 13.48 19.29
CA ARG A 27 -39.09 12.80 18.66
C ARG A 27 -37.90 13.09 19.54
N ARG A 28 -37.71 12.22 20.53
CA ARG A 28 -36.44 12.03 21.23
C ARG A 28 -35.43 11.60 20.16
N PHE A 29 -34.86 12.56 19.45
CA PHE A 29 -33.51 12.35 18.94
C PHE A 29 -32.68 12.14 20.19
N ILE A 30 -32.29 10.90 20.43
CA ILE A 30 -31.20 10.63 21.35
C ILE A 30 -30.02 11.38 20.71
N ARG A 31 -29.79 12.62 21.14
CA ARG A 31 -28.44 13.16 21.14
C ARG A 31 -27.72 12.27 22.13
N ILE A 32 -27.04 11.26 21.59
CA ILE A 32 -25.91 10.71 22.32
C ILE A 32 -24.93 11.86 22.28
N ASP A 33 -24.94 12.65 23.35
CA ASP A 33 -23.82 13.50 23.69
C ASP A 33 -22.73 12.50 24.07
N THR A 34 -22.10 11.90 23.06
CA THR A 34 -20.83 11.23 23.29
C THR A 34 -19.90 12.40 23.59
N GLU A 35 -19.73 12.69 24.89
CA GLU A 35 -18.38 12.88 25.40
C GLU A 35 -17.60 11.63 25.01
N THR A 36 -17.27 11.53 23.73
CA THR A 36 -16.18 10.69 23.28
C THR A 36 -15.01 11.53 23.71
N ASP A 37 -14.41 11.10 24.82
CA ASP A 37 -13.02 11.36 25.10
C ASP A 37 -12.31 11.47 23.75
N ALA A 38 -11.73 12.64 23.52
CA ALA A 38 -10.88 12.91 22.39
C ALA A 38 -9.62 12.05 22.55
N ASP A 39 -9.76 10.74 22.36
CA ASP A 39 -8.66 9.86 22.08
C ASP A 39 -8.62 9.76 20.56
N GLY A 40 -7.52 10.21 19.98
CA GLY A 40 -7.29 10.21 18.54
C GLY A 40 -7.13 8.79 18.02
N GLY A 41 -8.19 7.99 18.07
CA GLY A 41 -8.27 6.64 17.53
C GLY A 41 -8.39 6.67 16.00
N GLY A 42 -7.37 7.20 15.33
CA GLY A 42 -7.13 6.87 13.93
C GLY A 42 -6.79 5.39 13.80
N GLU A 43 -7.08 4.81 12.64
CA GLU A 43 -6.60 3.48 12.29
C GLU A 43 -5.07 3.46 12.50
N ASN A 44 -4.59 2.59 13.40
CA ASN A 44 -3.16 2.49 13.66
C ASN A 44 -2.59 1.41 12.75
N VAL A 45 -2.29 1.78 11.51
CA VAL A 45 -1.60 0.91 10.56
C VAL A 45 -0.10 1.04 10.79
N ASP A 46 0.58 -0.10 10.91
CA ASP A 46 2.04 -0.19 11.08
C ASP A 46 2.51 -1.49 10.41
N LEU A 47 2.81 -1.43 9.10
CA LEU A 47 3.17 -2.60 8.30
C LEU A 47 4.61 -2.53 7.81
N VAL A 48 5.48 -3.28 8.47
CA VAL A 48 6.91 -3.21 8.24
C VAL A 48 7.36 -4.24 7.22
N VAL A 49 8.20 -3.83 6.25
CA VAL A 49 8.94 -4.77 5.40
C VAL A 49 10.21 -5.20 6.15
N ARG A 50 10.16 -6.38 6.78
CA ARG A 50 11.23 -6.88 7.66
C ARG A 50 12.39 -7.48 6.90
N GLU A 51 12.09 -8.14 5.79
CA GLU A 51 13.08 -8.89 5.05
C GLU A 51 12.73 -9.01 3.58
N VAL A 52 13.75 -8.89 2.72
CA VAL A 52 13.66 -9.16 1.29
C VAL A 52 14.82 -10.06 0.90
N ARG A 53 14.50 -11.31 0.55
CA ARG A 53 15.46 -12.27 0.02
C ARG A 53 15.45 -12.26 -1.49
N VAL A 54 16.63 -12.32 -2.10
CA VAL A 54 16.80 -12.42 -3.56
C VAL A 54 17.56 -13.69 -3.88
N SER A 55 17.04 -14.51 -4.80
CA SER A 55 17.72 -15.72 -5.26
C SER A 55 17.40 -16.04 -6.73
N PRO A 56 18.42 -16.25 -7.58
CA PRO A 56 19.85 -16.05 -7.32
C PRO A 56 20.23 -14.55 -7.34
N ILE A 57 21.31 -14.16 -6.63
CA ILE A 57 21.85 -12.78 -6.67
C ILE A 57 22.82 -12.52 -7.85
N VAL A 58 23.21 -13.58 -8.56
CA VAL A 58 23.90 -13.52 -9.85
C VAL A 58 23.15 -14.45 -10.79
N ALA A 59 22.71 -13.95 -11.93
CA ALA A 59 21.91 -14.69 -12.91
C ALA A 59 22.27 -14.27 -14.33
N HIS A 60 21.81 -15.01 -15.33
CA HIS A 60 21.85 -14.55 -16.72
C HIS A 60 20.55 -13.83 -17.10
N VAL A 61 20.65 -12.90 -18.05
CA VAL A 61 19.46 -12.32 -18.68
C VAL A 61 18.61 -13.43 -19.28
N GLY A 62 17.33 -13.47 -18.91
CA GLY A 62 16.38 -14.51 -19.31
C GLY A 62 16.05 -15.49 -18.19
N ASP A 63 16.84 -15.52 -17.12
CA ASP A 63 16.55 -16.32 -15.94
C ASP A 63 15.42 -15.69 -15.11
N THR A 64 14.78 -16.54 -14.32
CA THR A 64 13.78 -16.11 -13.32
C THR A 64 14.46 -15.87 -11.98
N ILE A 65 14.26 -14.69 -11.43
CA ILE A 65 14.67 -14.34 -10.07
C ILE A 65 13.49 -14.56 -9.13
N LEU A 66 13.73 -15.23 -8.00
CA LEU A 66 12.77 -15.42 -6.92
C LEU A 66 13.03 -14.39 -5.82
N PHE A 67 11.96 -13.79 -5.33
CA PHE A 67 11.98 -12.93 -4.15
C PHE A 67 11.08 -13.48 -3.06
N GLU A 68 11.57 -13.50 -1.82
CA GLU A 68 10.75 -13.70 -0.63
C GLU A 68 10.72 -12.38 0.15
N MET A 69 9.53 -11.85 0.41
CA MET A 69 9.31 -10.67 1.23
C MET A 69 8.62 -11.09 2.52
N ILE A 70 9.17 -10.69 3.65
CA ILE A 70 8.53 -10.86 4.96
C ILE A 70 7.98 -9.52 5.40
N LEU A 71 6.67 -9.47 5.63
CA LEU A 71 6.00 -8.33 6.23
C LEU A 71 5.59 -8.67 7.66
N GLU A 72 5.60 -7.67 8.54
CA GLU A 72 5.16 -7.80 9.93
C GLU A 72 4.22 -6.64 10.26
N ASP A 73 3.01 -6.97 10.71
CA ASP A 73 1.98 -6.00 11.09
C ASP A 73 2.00 -5.78 12.60
N TYR A 74 2.39 -4.59 13.06
CA TYR A 74 2.37 -4.19 14.47
C TYR A 74 1.14 -3.35 14.83
N GLY A 75 0.30 -3.05 13.85
CA GLY A 75 -0.87 -2.20 14.01
C GLY A 75 -2.09 -2.93 14.56
N ASP A 76 -3.20 -2.19 14.52
CA ASP A 76 -4.56 -2.72 14.63
C ASP A 76 -5.39 -2.17 13.45
N PRO A 77 -5.00 -2.49 12.21
CA PRO A 77 -5.70 -1.98 11.03
C PRO A 77 -7.03 -2.73 10.83
N PRO A 78 -8.08 -2.07 10.32
CA PRO A 78 -9.18 -2.82 9.74
C PRO A 78 -8.67 -3.68 8.56
N ASN A 79 -9.47 -4.67 8.13
CA ASN A 79 -9.13 -5.45 6.93
C ASN A 79 -8.87 -4.51 5.74
N MET A 80 -7.64 -4.51 5.24
CA MET A 80 -7.16 -3.59 4.21
C MET A 80 -6.49 -4.35 3.08
N THR A 81 -6.63 -3.83 1.86
CA THR A 81 -5.92 -4.31 0.67
C THR A 81 -5.02 -3.22 0.13
N ILE A 82 -3.73 -3.54 0.01
CA ILE A 82 -2.67 -2.65 -0.48
C ILE A 82 -1.94 -3.28 -1.67
N THR A 83 -1.02 -2.53 -2.27
CA THR A 83 -0.07 -3.07 -3.25
C THR A 83 1.26 -3.33 -2.56
N ILE A 84 1.82 -4.53 -2.79
CA ILE A 84 3.19 -4.87 -2.45
C ILE A 84 3.97 -5.17 -3.73
N GLU A 85 5.21 -4.69 -3.80
CA GLU A 85 6.00 -4.73 -5.03
C GLU A 85 7.49 -4.94 -4.78
N ILE A 86 8.15 -5.46 -5.83
CA ILE A 86 9.59 -5.53 -5.98
C ILE A 86 9.99 -4.53 -7.07
N LEU A 87 10.87 -3.60 -6.70
CA LEU A 87 11.45 -2.60 -7.59
C LEU A 87 12.89 -2.98 -7.92
N ALA A 88 13.27 -2.90 -9.20
CA ALA A 88 14.65 -2.99 -9.67
C ALA A 88 15.07 -1.65 -10.26
N ASN A 89 16.10 -1.01 -9.69
CA ASN A 89 16.52 0.36 -10.03
C ASN A 89 15.37 1.37 -10.00
N GLY A 90 14.42 1.20 -9.07
CA GLY A 90 13.25 2.06 -8.89
C GLY A 90 12.10 1.80 -9.87
N LYS A 91 12.15 0.72 -10.66
CA LYS A 91 11.05 0.30 -11.56
C LYS A 91 10.45 -1.01 -11.08
N GLU A 92 9.13 -1.10 -11.04
CA GLU A 92 8.40 -2.33 -10.73
C GLU A 92 8.78 -3.46 -11.69
N VAL A 93 9.17 -4.61 -11.11
CA VAL A 93 9.46 -5.85 -11.83
C VAL A 93 8.55 -7.01 -11.42
N ALA A 94 7.93 -6.91 -10.26
CA ALA A 94 6.86 -7.80 -9.80
C ALA A 94 6.01 -7.08 -8.74
N GLY A 95 4.71 -7.34 -8.71
CA GLY A 95 3.80 -6.74 -7.73
C GLY A 95 2.47 -7.49 -7.67
N ARG A 96 1.76 -7.35 -6.55
CA ARG A 96 0.39 -7.86 -6.39
C ARG A 96 -0.38 -7.10 -5.32
N LEU A 97 -1.70 -7.28 -5.35
CA LEU A 97 -2.55 -6.92 -4.22
C LEU A 97 -2.29 -7.88 -3.04
N PHE A 98 -2.24 -7.31 -1.84
CA PHE A 98 -2.03 -8.01 -0.59
C PHE A 98 -3.04 -7.51 0.44
N THR A 99 -3.65 -8.45 1.18
CA THR A 99 -4.69 -8.14 2.16
C THR A 99 -4.23 -8.59 3.55
N PHE A 100 -4.32 -7.68 4.52
CA PHE A 100 -3.93 -7.89 5.92
C PHE A 100 -4.94 -7.23 6.87
N GLY A 101 -4.68 -7.28 8.18
CA GLY A 101 -5.64 -6.84 9.22
C GLY A 101 -6.71 -7.88 9.57
N PHE A 102 -6.62 -9.09 9.01
CA PHE A 102 -7.42 -10.22 9.50
C PHE A 102 -6.85 -10.67 10.83
N ASP A 103 -7.66 -10.62 11.88
CA ASP A 103 -7.31 -10.94 13.27
C ASP A 103 -6.41 -9.91 13.97
N VAL A 104 -6.76 -9.59 15.22
CA VAL A 104 -6.10 -8.56 16.05
C VAL A 104 -4.90 -9.12 16.80
N GLU A 105 -3.89 -9.61 16.07
CA GLU A 105 -2.65 -10.10 16.66
C GLU A 105 -1.45 -9.25 16.22
N PRO A 106 -1.00 -8.30 17.05
CA PRO A 106 0.20 -7.52 16.77
C PRO A 106 1.43 -8.43 16.60
N GLY A 107 2.27 -8.10 15.62
CA GLY A 107 3.44 -8.89 15.22
C GLY A 107 3.11 -10.03 14.25
N LYS A 108 1.95 -9.99 13.57
CA LYS A 108 1.58 -11.02 12.60
C LYS A 108 2.52 -10.98 11.39
N ILE A 109 3.12 -12.14 11.09
CA ILE A 109 4.09 -12.30 10.00
C ILE A 109 3.41 -12.81 8.74
N TYR A 110 3.67 -12.13 7.63
CA TYR A 110 3.26 -12.52 6.28
C TYR A 110 4.48 -12.84 5.43
N ARG A 111 4.39 -13.90 4.61
CA ARG A 111 5.48 -14.35 3.73
C ARG A 111 4.99 -14.37 2.30
N GLU A 112 5.51 -13.44 1.52
CA GLU A 112 5.05 -13.20 0.17
C GLU A 112 6.16 -13.58 -0.82
N THR A 113 5.80 -14.26 -1.91
CA THR A 113 6.76 -14.70 -2.93
C THR A 113 6.47 -14.05 -4.27
N PHE A 114 7.52 -13.57 -4.94
CA PHE A 114 7.46 -12.95 -6.25
C PHE A 114 8.45 -13.61 -7.21
N GLN A 115 8.13 -13.53 -8.51
CA GLN A 115 9.00 -14.01 -9.58
C GLN A 115 9.17 -12.93 -10.62
N TRP A 116 10.41 -12.70 -11.04
CA TRP A 116 10.74 -11.80 -12.13
C TRP A 116 11.46 -12.53 -13.24
N ASN A 117 10.86 -12.58 -14.43
CA ASN A 117 11.53 -13.02 -15.65
C ASN A 117 12.36 -11.87 -16.22
N THR A 118 13.68 -12.02 -16.24
CA THR A 118 14.62 -10.97 -16.65
C THR A 118 14.80 -10.86 -18.18
N LYS A 119 14.02 -11.60 -18.97
CA LYS A 119 14.09 -11.58 -20.43
C LYS A 119 13.89 -10.16 -20.96
N GLY A 120 14.83 -9.71 -21.78
CA GLY A 120 14.81 -8.38 -22.40
C GLY A 120 15.39 -7.26 -21.53
N MET A 121 15.86 -7.58 -20.32
CA MET A 121 16.60 -6.64 -19.49
C MET A 121 18.05 -6.52 -19.95
N PRO A 122 18.67 -5.33 -19.86
CA PRO A 122 20.10 -5.20 -20.11
C PRO A 122 20.92 -5.93 -19.02
N PRO A 123 22.08 -6.50 -19.37
CA PRO A 123 23.00 -6.99 -18.34
C PRO A 123 23.52 -5.82 -17.49
N GLY A 124 23.84 -6.08 -16.22
CA GLY A 124 24.33 -5.07 -15.29
C GLY A 124 23.91 -5.33 -13.84
N GLU A 125 24.19 -4.36 -12.98
CA GLU A 125 23.81 -4.38 -11.57
C GLU A 125 22.44 -3.73 -11.36
N TYR A 126 21.62 -4.36 -10.52
CA TYR A 126 20.28 -3.93 -10.18
C TYR A 126 20.15 -3.76 -8.67
N ARG A 127 19.79 -2.55 -8.24
CA ARG A 127 19.40 -2.28 -6.85
C ARG A 127 17.97 -2.77 -6.65
N ILE A 128 17.79 -3.68 -5.71
CA ILE A 128 16.50 -4.28 -5.41
C ILE A 128 15.90 -3.64 -4.17
N ARG A 129 14.62 -3.33 -4.23
CA ARG A 129 13.80 -2.89 -3.11
C ARG A 129 12.51 -3.69 -3.06
N GLY A 130 12.12 -4.13 -1.88
CA GLY A 130 10.74 -4.55 -1.59
C GLY A 130 9.99 -3.40 -0.94
N GLU A 131 8.75 -3.16 -1.34
CA GLU A 131 7.94 -2.03 -0.90
C GLU A 131 6.48 -2.43 -0.70
N ALA A 132 5.86 -1.89 0.35
CA ALA A 132 4.44 -1.99 0.66
C ALA A 132 3.84 -0.59 0.66
N TYR A 133 2.95 -0.28 -0.28
CA TYR A 133 2.33 1.04 -0.35
C TYR A 133 1.11 1.10 0.58
N VAL A 134 1.30 1.70 1.74
CA VAL A 134 0.26 1.83 2.78
C VAL A 134 -0.08 3.30 2.99
N TRP A 135 -1.36 3.64 2.84
CA TRP A 135 -1.84 5.00 3.11
C TRP A 135 -2.23 5.13 4.58
N GLY A 136 -1.81 6.22 5.23
CA GLY A 136 -2.13 6.47 6.65
C GLY A 136 -1.27 5.69 7.64
N ASP A 137 -0.16 5.10 7.18
CA ASP A 137 0.84 4.51 8.07
C ASP A 137 1.57 5.62 8.85
N ASN A 138 1.52 5.53 10.18
CA ASN A 138 2.11 6.53 11.06
C ASN A 138 3.64 6.39 11.18
N HIS A 139 4.22 5.34 10.59
CA HIS A 139 5.65 5.03 10.52
C HIS A 139 6.11 4.78 9.07
N GLU A 140 5.68 5.61 8.11
CA GLU A 140 5.91 5.49 6.65
C GLU A 140 7.35 5.20 6.14
N PHE A 141 8.37 5.20 7.01
CA PHE A 141 9.77 5.01 6.67
C PHE A 141 10.25 3.55 6.71
N ASP A 142 9.45 2.59 7.16
CA ASP A 142 9.84 1.16 7.24
C ASP A 142 8.99 0.22 6.37
N ASN A 143 8.11 0.79 5.55
CA ASN A 143 7.29 0.07 4.56
C ASN A 143 8.09 -0.34 3.32
N PHE A 144 9.42 -0.18 3.34
CA PHE A 144 10.31 -0.62 2.28
C PHE A 144 11.65 -1.11 2.83
N LEU A 145 12.30 -1.98 2.07
CA LEU A 145 13.63 -2.48 2.41
C LEU A 145 14.49 -2.60 1.15
N ASP A 146 15.65 -1.92 1.17
CA ASP A 146 16.66 -2.01 0.13
C ASP A 146 17.61 -3.20 0.40
N VAL A 147 17.77 -4.11 -0.57
CA VAL A 147 18.72 -5.21 -0.50
C VAL A 147 20.17 -4.65 -0.55
N LYS A 148 21.11 -5.11 0.30
CA LYS A 148 22.48 -4.50 0.31
C LYS A 148 23.22 -4.84 -0.97
N GLU A 149 23.20 -6.11 -1.31
CA GLU A 149 23.90 -6.64 -2.45
C GLU A 149 23.09 -6.38 -3.72
N PRO A 150 23.69 -5.79 -4.76
CA PRO A 150 23.02 -5.68 -6.04
C PRO A 150 22.84 -7.06 -6.66
N LEU A 151 21.69 -7.27 -7.30
CA LEU A 151 21.49 -8.38 -8.24
C LEU A 151 22.33 -8.12 -9.49
N VAL A 152 23.12 -9.11 -9.92
CA VAL A 152 23.95 -9.02 -11.12
C VAL A 152 23.32 -9.86 -12.23
N LEU A 153 22.94 -9.21 -13.34
CA LEU A 153 22.52 -9.89 -14.56
C LEU A 153 23.68 -9.94 -15.57
N LEU A 154 24.09 -11.14 -15.91
CA LEU A 154 25.11 -11.42 -16.91
C LEU A 154 24.49 -11.49 -18.31
N PRO A 155 25.24 -11.13 -19.37
CA PRO A 155 24.79 -11.36 -20.75
C PRO A 155 24.47 -12.84 -20.99
N VAL A 156 23.51 -13.12 -21.88
CA VAL A 156 23.12 -14.49 -22.25
C VAL A 156 24.34 -15.33 -22.62
N GLY A 157 24.56 -16.45 -21.93
CA GLY A 157 25.65 -17.40 -22.20
C GLY A 157 27.04 -16.95 -21.75
N ALA A 158 27.17 -15.84 -21.01
CA ALA A 158 28.44 -15.43 -20.43
C ALA A 158 28.90 -16.40 -19.34
N ALA A 159 30.21 -16.61 -19.19
CA ALA A 159 30.75 -17.37 -18.06
C ALA A 159 30.52 -16.63 -16.74
N LEU A 160 30.28 -17.37 -15.65
CA LEU A 160 30.23 -16.79 -14.30
C LEU A 160 31.61 -16.21 -13.92
N PRO A 161 31.66 -15.13 -13.12
CA PRO A 161 32.91 -14.62 -12.58
C PRO A 161 33.64 -15.69 -11.76
N ALA A 162 34.97 -15.76 -11.88
CA ALA A 162 35.77 -16.73 -11.15
C ALA A 162 35.53 -16.65 -9.63
N GLY A 163 35.14 -17.77 -9.02
CA GLY A 163 34.83 -17.86 -7.59
C GLY A 163 33.40 -17.46 -7.20
N LYS A 164 32.51 -17.15 -8.16
CA LYS A 164 31.06 -17.02 -7.91
C LYS A 164 30.34 -18.23 -8.50
N GLU A 165 29.56 -18.92 -7.68
CA GLU A 165 28.62 -19.94 -8.15
C GLU A 165 27.39 -19.27 -8.78
N ASP A 166 26.68 -20.00 -9.65
CA ASP A 166 25.31 -19.63 -9.99
C ASP A 166 24.48 -19.79 -8.73
N GLY A 167 23.72 -18.77 -8.32
CA GLY A 167 23.09 -18.78 -7.00
C GLY A 167 23.82 -18.00 -5.91
N GLY A 168 23.13 -17.92 -4.78
CA GLY A 168 23.43 -17.04 -3.66
C GLY A 168 22.18 -16.30 -3.21
N THR A 169 21.94 -16.27 -1.90
CA THR A 169 20.81 -15.56 -1.29
C THR A 169 21.32 -14.33 -0.58
N ALA A 170 20.88 -13.16 -1.01
CA ALA A 170 21.02 -11.94 -0.20
C ALA A 170 19.85 -11.88 0.79
N VAL A 171 20.13 -11.48 2.02
CA VAL A 171 19.15 -11.26 3.09
C VAL A 171 19.41 -9.89 3.69
N ARG A 172 18.34 -9.15 3.95
CA ARG A 172 18.37 -7.94 4.76
C ARG A 172 17.36 -8.04 5.87
#